data_AF-A0A076HDF8-F1
#
_entry.id   AF-A0A076HDF8-F1
#
_cell.length_a   1.000
_cell.length_b   1.000
_cell.length_c   1.000
_cell.angle_alpha   90.00
_cell.angle_beta   90.00
_cell.angle_gamma   90.00
#
_symmetry.space_group_name_H-M   'P 1'
#
loop_
_entity.id
_entity.type
_entity.pdbx_description
1 polymer ?
#
loop_
_entity_poly.entity_id
_entity_poly.type
_entity_poly.pdbx_seq_one_letter_code
_entity_poly.pdbx_strand_id
1 'polypeptide(L)'
;MSLLVRVRELHRRIAPLVVLPLLITVCSGVSYRLARDWFGASRDQVHWLMALHEGEWLGATLEPVVVLLNAIGLLWMLVTGAGMLIGQWRRKVH
;
A
#
# COMPACT_ATOMS: atom_id res chain seq x y z
N MET A 1 0.14 21.30 21.05
CA MET A 1 -0.17 20.92 19.65
C MET A 1 -1.53 20.25 19.61
N SER A 2 -2.43 20.64 18.69
CA SER A 2 -3.75 19.98 18.58
C SER A 2 -3.63 18.56 18.03
N LEU A 3 -4.59 17.70 18.37
CA LEU A 3 -4.65 16.30 17.94
C LEU A 3 -4.56 16.18 16.40
N LEU A 4 -5.22 17.07 15.67
CA LEU A 4 -5.21 17.11 14.20
C LEU A 4 -3.82 17.38 13.61
N VAL A 5 -3.01 18.23 14.26
CA VAL A 5 -1.64 18.51 13.83
C VAL A 5 -0.75 17.28 14.04
N ARG A 6 -0.93 16.56 15.17
CA ARG A 6 -0.19 15.32 15.46
C ARG A 6 -0.54 14.20 14.48
N VAL A 7 -1.82 14.01 14.17
CA VAL A 7 -2.26 12.99 13.18
C VAL A 7 -1.69 13.27 11.81
N ARG A 8 -1.71 14.53 11.34
CA ARG A 8 -1.11 14.90 10.05
C ARG A 8 0.38 14.64 10.00
N GLU A 9 1.11 14.98 11.06
CA GLU A 9 2.54 14.77 11.12
C GLU A 9 2.88 13.27 11.16
N LEU A 10 2.12 12.47 11.91
CA LEU A 10 2.25 11.03 11.92
C LEU A 10 1.96 10.42 10.54
N HIS A 11 0.86 10.82 9.90
CA HIS A 11 0.52 10.44 8.52
C HIS A 11 1.69 10.67 7.58
N ARG A 12 2.23 11.88 7.56
CA ARG A 12 3.34 12.23 6.67
C ARG A 12 4.61 11.43 6.93
N ARG A 13 4.92 11.13 8.20
CA ARG A 13 6.13 10.38 8.59
C ARG A 13 6.03 8.89 8.26
N ILE A 14 4.87 8.29 8.49
CA ILE A 14 4.68 6.84 8.33
C ILE A 14 4.21 6.48 6.91
N ALA A 15 3.68 7.44 6.14
CA ALA A 15 3.22 7.21 4.77
C ALA A 15 4.24 6.46 3.88
N PRO A 16 5.54 6.83 3.83
CA PRO A 16 6.49 6.10 2.98
C PRO A 16 6.62 4.62 3.37
N LEU A 17 6.56 4.31 4.67
CA LEU A 17 6.67 2.95 5.19
C LEU A 17 5.47 2.09 4.80
N VAL A 18 4.27 2.67 4.75
CA VAL A 18 3.03 1.98 4.37
C VAL A 18 2.89 1.90 2.85
N VAL A 19 3.17 3.00 2.14
CA VAL A 19 2.96 3.10 0.70
C VAL A 19 3.97 2.27 -0.08
N LEU A 20 5.23 2.17 0.37
CA LEU A 20 6.26 1.41 -0.34
C LEU A 20 5.88 -0.07 -0.56
N PRO A 21 5.53 -0.86 0.47
CA PRO A 21 5.12 -2.24 0.26
C PRO A 21 3.81 -2.36 -0.52
N LEU A 22 2.87 -1.42 -0.37
CA LEU A 22 1.66 -1.37 -1.20
C LEU A 22 1.98 -1.16 -2.69
N LEU A 23 2.92 -0.26 -3.00
CA LEU A 23 3.38 -0.06 -4.38
C LEU A 23 4.00 -1.33 -4.94
N ILE A 24 4.82 -2.03 -4.16
CA ILE A 24 5.39 -3.32 -4.58
C ILE A 24 4.28 -4.31 -4.91
N THR A 25 3.28 -4.47 -4.02
CA THR A 25 2.17 -5.40 -4.26
C THR A 25 1.34 -5.03 -5.49
N VAL A 26 0.97 -3.76 -5.66
CA VAL A 26 0.17 -3.32 -6.82
C VAL A 26 0.96 -3.46 -8.11
N CYS A 27 2.20 -2.99 -8.15
CA CYS A 27 3.03 -3.05 -9.34
C CYS A 27 3.30 -4.50 -9.77
N SER A 28 3.65 -5.38 -8.83
CA SER A 28 3.89 -6.80 -9.11
C SER A 28 2.62 -7.51 -9.59
N GLY A 29 1.48 -7.30 -8.94
CA GLY A 29 0.21 -7.92 -9.32
C GLY A 29 -0.31 -7.45 -10.69
N VAL A 30 -0.20 -6.16 -10.98
CA VAL A 30 -0.54 -5.59 -12.30
C VAL A 30 0.41 -6.14 -13.37
N SER A 31 1.71 -6.12 -13.11
CA SER A 31 2.71 -6.64 -14.04
C SER A 31 2.50 -8.12 -14.34
N TYR A 32 2.15 -8.92 -13.32
CA TYR A 32 1.86 -10.33 -13.46
C TYR A 32 0.67 -10.57 -14.40
N ARG A 33 -0.45 -9.85 -14.18
CA ARG A 33 -1.64 -9.96 -15.04
C ARG A 33 -1.36 -9.52 -16.47
N LEU A 34 -0.70 -8.37 -16.65
CA LEU A 34 -0.36 -7.89 -18.00
C LEU A 34 0.53 -8.90 -18.73
N ALA A 35 1.59 -9.39 -18.07
CA ALA A 35 2.50 -10.35 -18.67
C ALA A 35 1.79 -11.65 -19.09
N ARG A 36 0.90 -12.18 -18.25
CA ARG A 36 0.16 -13.42 -18.55
C ARG A 36 -0.94 -13.22 -19.59
N ASP A 37 -1.78 -12.21 -19.37
CA ASP A 37 -3.05 -12.08 -20.09
C ASP A 37 -2.87 -11.36 -21.43
N TRP A 38 -1.91 -10.44 -21.53
CA TRP A 38 -1.71 -9.63 -22.74
C TRP A 38 -0.47 -10.05 -23.53
N PHE A 39 0.61 -10.45 -22.84
CA PHE A 39 1.87 -10.82 -23.49
C PHE A 39 2.09 -12.35 -23.59
N GLY A 40 1.17 -13.15 -23.07
CA GLY A 40 1.22 -14.62 -23.19
C GLY A 40 2.37 -15.28 -22.43
N ALA A 41 2.95 -14.61 -21.42
CA ALA A 41 4.02 -15.18 -20.61
C ALA A 41 3.52 -16.42 -19.84
N SER A 42 4.34 -17.46 -19.79
CA SER A 42 4.03 -18.65 -19.01
C SER A 42 4.12 -18.35 -17.51
N ARG A 43 3.41 -19.16 -16.70
CA ARG A 43 3.40 -18.98 -15.24
C ARG A 43 4.82 -19.02 -14.66
N ASP A 44 5.67 -19.92 -15.15
CA ASP A 44 7.03 -20.11 -14.63
C ASP A 44 7.93 -18.91 -14.93
N GLN A 45 7.75 -18.25 -16.09
CA GLN A 45 8.52 -17.06 -16.45
C GLN A 45 8.27 -15.87 -15.52
N VAL A 46 7.05 -15.76 -15.00
CA VAL A 46 6.61 -14.60 -14.21
C VAL A 46 6.25 -14.93 -12.76
N HIS A 47 6.52 -16.16 -12.31
CA HIS A 47 6.18 -16.59 -10.95
C HIS A 47 6.87 -15.73 -9.88
N TRP A 48 8.09 -15.25 -10.15
CA TRP A 48 8.83 -14.35 -9.26
C TRP A 48 8.06 -13.05 -8.94
N LEU A 49 7.17 -12.58 -9.84
CA LEU A 49 6.29 -11.44 -9.54
C LEU A 49 5.30 -11.77 -8.42
N MET A 50 4.80 -13.01 -8.37
CA MET A 50 3.92 -13.44 -7.27
C MET A 50 4.69 -13.62 -5.96
N ALA A 51 5.89 -14.19 -6.00
CA ALA A 51 6.76 -14.27 -4.83
C ALA A 51 7.07 -12.87 -4.25
N LEU A 52 7.24 -11.87 -5.12
CA LEU A 52 7.38 -10.47 -4.72
C LEU A 52 6.06 -9.84 -4.23
N HIS A 53 4.93 -10.17 -4.88
CA HIS A 53 3.59 -9.65 -4.56
C HIS A 53 3.13 -10.06 -3.17
N GLU A 54 3.29 -11.34 -2.85
CA GLU A 54 2.85 -11.95 -1.60
C GLU A 54 3.88 -11.72 -0.49
N GLY A 55 5.15 -11.47 -0.86
CA GLY A 55 6.23 -11.34 0.10
C GLY A 55 6.71 -12.69 0.63
N GLU A 56 6.59 -13.75 -0.18
CA GLU A 56 6.95 -15.14 0.16
C GLU A 56 8.37 -15.26 0.75
N TRP A 57 9.28 -14.40 0.29
CA TRP A 57 10.67 -14.31 0.77
C TRP A 57 10.81 -13.92 2.24
N LEU A 58 9.76 -13.41 2.87
CA LEU A 58 9.71 -13.12 4.32
C LEU A 58 9.51 -14.40 5.16
N GLY A 59 9.09 -15.50 4.53
CA GLY A 59 8.79 -16.76 5.18
C GLY A 59 7.44 -16.77 5.92
N ALA A 60 6.98 -17.97 6.25
CA ALA A 60 5.63 -18.25 6.72
C ALA A 60 5.17 -17.48 7.97
N THR A 61 6.10 -17.00 8.80
CA THR A 61 5.78 -16.25 10.03
C THR A 61 5.63 -14.75 9.76
N LEU A 62 6.53 -14.16 8.96
CA LEU A 62 6.56 -12.71 8.76
C LEU A 62 5.64 -12.26 7.63
N GLU A 63 5.44 -13.08 6.61
CA GLU A 63 4.52 -12.82 5.49
C GLU A 63 3.12 -12.38 5.98
N PRO A 64 2.38 -13.17 6.78
CA PRO A 64 1.04 -12.78 7.23
C PRO A 64 1.05 -11.52 8.11
N VAL A 65 2.12 -11.29 8.87
CA VAL A 65 2.28 -10.09 9.70
C VAL A 65 2.43 -8.85 8.83
N VAL A 66 3.27 -8.90 7.81
CA VAL A 66 3.48 -7.77 6.88
C VAL A 66 2.22 -7.51 6.06
N VAL A 67 1.51 -8.54 5.61
CA VAL A 67 0.21 -8.40 4.92
C VAL A 67 -0.81 -7.72 5.83
N LEU A 68 -0.92 -8.13 7.09
CA LEU A 68 -1.83 -7.50 8.06
C LEU A 68 -1.47 -6.03 8.32
N LEU A 69 -0.18 -5.73 8.50
CA LEU A 69 0.31 -4.37 8.70
C LEU A 69 0.04 -3.49 7.47
N ASN A 70 0.19 -4.03 6.25
CA ASN A 70 -0.17 -3.33 5.01
C ASN A 70 -1.67 -3.02 4.97
N ALA A 71 -2.54 -3.97 5.33
CA ALA A 71 -3.98 -3.75 5.33
C ALA A 71 -4.41 -2.68 6.34
N ILE A 72 -3.89 -2.74 7.57
CA ILE A 72 -4.15 -1.74 8.61
C ILE A 72 -3.59 -0.37 8.20
N GLY A 73 -2.36 -0.36 7.68
CA GLY A 73 -1.69 0.84 7.20
C GLY A 73 -2.48 1.53 6.09
N LEU A 74 -2.95 0.77 5.10
CA LEU A 74 -3.79 1.27 4.00
C LEU A 74 -5.07 1.92 4.53
N LEU A 75 -5.81 1.22 5.39
CA LEU A 75 -7.04 1.76 5.98
C LEU A 75 -6.78 3.05 6.74
N TRP A 76 -5.71 3.09 7.54
CA TRP A 76 -5.31 4.28 8.25
C TRP A 76 -4.94 5.43 7.31
N MET A 77 -4.18 5.16 6.25
CA MET A 77 -3.81 6.14 5.22
C MET A 77 -5.04 6.72 4.52
N LEU A 78 -6.02 5.88 4.16
CA LEU A 78 -7.27 6.31 3.53
C LEU A 78 -8.10 7.18 4.46
N VAL A 79 -8.33 6.75 5.70
CA VAL A 79 -9.13 7.49 6.68
C VAL A 79 -8.50 8.84 7.00
N THR A 80 -7.21 8.86 7.31
CA THR A 80 -6.50 10.11 7.69
C THR A 80 -6.29 11.04 6.49
N GLY A 81 -5.97 10.49 5.31
CA GLY A 81 -5.86 11.22 4.05
C GLY A 81 -7.19 11.88 3.66
N ALA A 82 -8.28 11.12 3.64
CA ALA A 82 -9.62 11.64 3.34
C ALA A 82 -10.05 12.71 4.34
N GLY A 83 -9.83 12.48 5.65
CA GLY A 83 -10.13 13.48 6.68
C GLY A 83 -9.37 14.79 6.49
N MET A 84 -8.09 14.72 6.10
CA MET A 84 -7.29 15.91 5.78
C MET A 84 -7.79 16.64 4.53
N LEU A 85 -8.14 15.90 3.48
CA LEU A 85 -8.67 16.45 2.23
C LEU A 85 -10.02 17.13 2.43
N ILE A 86 -10.95 16.48 3.14
CA ILE A 86 -12.25 17.07 3.52
C ILE A 86 -12.03 18.32 4.38
N GLY A 87 -11.13 18.25 5.37
CA GLY A 87 -10.80 19.39 6.22
C GLY A 87 -10.20 20.57 5.46
N GLN A 88 -9.37 20.32 4.44
CA GLN A 88 -8.86 21.36 3.54
C GLN A 88 -9.97 21.95 2.66
N TRP A 89 -10.85 21.11 2.11
CA TRP A 89 -11.94 21.55 1.25
C TRP A 89 -12.92 22.46 2.00
N ARG A 90 -13.32 22.09 3.21
CA ARG A 90 -14.20 22.92 4.06
C ARG A 90 -13.61 24.31 4.38
N ARG A 91 -12.28 24.41 4.52
CA ARG A 91 -11.58 25.70 4.76
C ARG A 91 -11.42 26.56 3.50
N LYS A 92 -11.63 26.00 2.30
CA LYS A 92 -11.57 26.75 1.04
C LYS A 92 -12.95 27.27 0.61
N VAL A 93 -14.01 26.58 1.02
CA VAL A 93 -15.41 26.91 0.65
C VAL A 93 -16.04 27.91 1.62
N HIS A 94 -15.56 27.95 2.88
CA HIS A 94 -15.87 28.99 3.86
C HIS A 94 -14.70 29.96 3.97
#